data_AF-Q5APE0-F1
#
_entry.id   AF-Q5APE0-F1
#
_cell.length_a   1.000
_cell.length_b   1.000
_cell.length_c   1.000
_cell.angle_alpha   90.00
_cell.angle_beta   90.00
_cell.angle_gamma   90.00
#
_symmetry.space_group_name_H-M   'P 1'
#
loop_
_entity.id
_entity.type
_entity.pdbx_description
1 polymer ?
#
loop_
_entity_poly.entity_id
_entity_poly.type
_entity_poly.pdbx_seq_one_letter_code
_entity_poly.pdbx_strand_id
1 'polypeptide(L)'
;MSIFTKQFPNLKQLQKNITQELLKYENSTARSLSKAELEKTRTYYNYLKKVKLSKGEISAIKDIDTKLADLSKDKFQHQAELQNKNSLNGITENITNEKLPHEYKLNNLNNVHQYLKNQREYFELLTRYNPGLLMSQADNVSKTANKVGLEVPN
;
A
#
# COMPACT_ATOMS: atom_id res chain seq x y z
N MET A 1 -14.45 -44.20 -0.16
CA MET A 1 -14.60 -42.72 -0.18
C MET A 1 -13.70 -42.14 0.91
N SER A 2 -12.45 -41.81 0.59
CA SER A 2 -11.56 -41.10 1.53
C SER A 2 -11.99 -39.63 1.52
N ILE A 3 -12.74 -39.21 2.54
CA ILE A 3 -13.09 -37.81 2.73
C ILE A 3 -11.78 -37.13 3.14
N PHE A 4 -11.29 -36.19 2.32
CA PHE A 4 -10.15 -35.34 2.67
C PHE A 4 -10.38 -34.73 4.06
N THR A 5 -9.71 -35.25 5.08
CA THR A 5 -9.61 -34.58 6.37
C THR A 5 -8.67 -33.41 6.16
N LYS A 6 -9.22 -32.21 5.93
CA LYS A 6 -8.41 -30.98 5.94
C LYS A 6 -7.72 -30.92 7.30
N GLN A 7 -6.41 -31.19 7.32
CA GLN A 7 -5.61 -31.05 8.52
C GLN A 7 -5.67 -29.59 8.96
N PHE A 8 -6.12 -29.36 10.19
CA PHE A 8 -6.16 -28.02 10.75
C PHE A 8 -4.70 -27.55 10.98
N PRO A 9 -4.34 -26.32 10.58
CA PRO A 9 -2.97 -25.84 10.76
C PRO A 9 -2.63 -25.76 12.25
N ASN A 10 -1.40 -26.12 12.60
CA ASN A 10 -0.93 -26.01 13.98
C ASN A 10 -0.70 -24.53 14.37
N LEU A 11 -0.56 -24.26 15.67
CA LEU A 11 -0.39 -22.90 16.19
C LEU A 11 0.75 -22.13 15.51
N LYS A 12 1.92 -22.77 15.35
CA LYS A 12 3.11 -22.17 14.74
C LYS A 12 2.91 -21.85 13.25
N GLN A 13 2.19 -22.71 12.53
CA GLN A 13 1.80 -22.49 11.14
C GLN A 13 0.85 -21.31 11.02
N LEU A 14 -0.17 -21.22 11.89
CA LEU A 14 -1.10 -20.10 11.93
C LEU A 14 -0.39 -18.78 12.20
N GLN A 15 0.47 -18.73 13.22
CA GLN A 15 1.28 -17.55 13.52
C GLN A 15 2.14 -17.14 12.32
N LYS A 16 2.87 -18.09 11.71
CA LYS A 16 3.67 -17.83 10.50
C LYS A 16 2.83 -17.29 9.36
N ASN A 17 1.65 -17.85 9.13
CA ASN A 17 0.75 -17.41 8.06
C ASN A 17 0.23 -16.00 8.33
N ILE A 18 -0.20 -15.68 9.55
CA ILE A 18 -0.62 -14.33 9.94
C ILE A 18 0.53 -13.34 9.74
N THR A 19 1.73 -13.64 10.24
CA THR A 19 2.92 -12.80 10.06
C THR A 19 3.23 -12.54 8.59
N GLN A 20 3.10 -13.56 7.73
CA GLN A 20 3.27 -13.40 6.29
C GLN A 20 2.20 -12.50 5.66
N GLU A 21 0.95 -12.64 6.05
CA GLU A 21 -0.15 -11.81 5.54
C GLU A 21 -0.01 -10.35 6.00
N LEU A 22 0.37 -10.12 7.26
CA LEU A 22 0.67 -8.79 7.79
C LEU A 22 1.86 -8.14 7.05
N LEU A 23 2.93 -8.90 6.77
CA LEU A 23 4.08 -8.39 6.04
C LEU A 23 3.70 -7.93 4.63
N LYS A 24 2.86 -8.70 3.93
CA LYS A 24 2.35 -8.32 2.60
C LYS A 24 1.54 -7.04 2.67
N TYR A 25 0.65 -6.93 3.66
CA TYR A 25 -0.19 -5.75 3.85
C TYR A 25 0.65 -4.50 4.15
N GLU A 26 1.64 -4.61 5.03
CA GLU A 26 2.54 -3.52 5.38
C GLU A 26 3.36 -3.07 4.17
N ASN A 27 3.93 -4.01 3.40
CA ASN A 27 4.66 -3.69 2.19
C ASN A 27 3.79 -3.00 1.13
N SER A 28 2.53 -3.43 0.97
CA SER A 28 1.59 -2.79 0.06
C SER A 28 1.22 -1.37 0.51
N THR A 29 0.99 -1.18 1.81
CA THR A 29 0.68 0.12 2.42
C THR A 29 1.86 1.07 2.28
N ALA A 30 3.06 0.61 2.63
CA ALA A 30 4.31 1.36 2.49
C ALA A 30 4.51 1.85 1.05
N ARG A 31 4.40 0.96 0.05
CA ARG A 31 4.46 1.35 -1.37
C ARG A 31 3.46 2.43 -1.75
N SER A 32 2.22 2.33 -1.25
CA SER A 32 1.16 3.30 -1.53
C SER A 32 1.47 4.66 -0.90
N LEU A 33 1.94 4.67 0.35
CA LEU A 33 2.36 5.88 1.06
C LEU A 33 3.56 6.54 0.38
N SER A 34 4.59 5.77 0.04
CA SER A 34 5.78 6.26 -0.66
C SER A 34 5.43 6.87 -2.02
N LYS A 35 4.54 6.23 -2.79
CA LYS A 35 4.03 6.79 -4.05
C LYS A 35 3.33 8.14 -3.83
N ALA A 36 2.47 8.23 -2.81
CA ALA A 36 1.76 9.48 -2.48
C ALA A 36 2.71 10.59 -2.01
N GLU A 37 3.73 10.26 -1.23
CA GLU A 37 4.78 11.21 -0.80
C GLU A 37 5.62 11.69 -1.99
N LEU A 38 5.98 10.79 -2.90
CA LEU A 38 6.69 11.15 -4.14
C LEU A 38 5.86 12.10 -5.00
N GLU A 39 4.57 11.87 -5.13
CA GLU A 39 3.67 12.75 -5.88
C GLU A 39 3.55 14.13 -5.23
N LYS A 40 3.41 14.19 -3.90
CA LYS A 40 3.39 15.45 -3.13
C LYS A 40 4.68 16.24 -3.32
N THR A 41 5.83 15.59 -3.18
CA THR A 41 7.14 16.24 -3.35
C THR A 41 7.35 16.72 -4.77
N ARG A 42 6.97 15.93 -5.79
CA ARG A 42 7.02 16.33 -7.20
C ARG A 42 6.14 17.54 -7.48
N THR A 43 4.91 17.54 -6.97
CA THR A 43 3.97 18.66 -7.10
C THR A 43 4.51 19.94 -6.47
N TYR A 44 5.12 19.82 -5.28
CA TYR A 44 5.77 20.94 -4.60
C TYR A 44 6.89 21.56 -5.43
N TYR A 45 7.80 20.75 -5.99
CA TYR A 45 8.88 21.26 -6.83
C TYR A 45 8.39 21.85 -8.16
N ASN A 46 7.35 21.26 -8.76
CA ASN A 46 6.70 21.82 -9.94
C ASN A 46 6.08 23.21 -9.65
N TYR A 47 5.43 23.37 -8.50
CA TYR A 47 4.92 24.66 -8.06
C TYR A 47 6.05 25.68 -7.86
N LEU A 48 7.12 25.30 -7.15
CA LEU A 48 8.29 26.16 -6.98
C LEU A 48 8.89 26.58 -8.32
N LYS A 49 8.98 25.66 -9.29
CA LYS A 49 9.44 25.96 -10.65
C LYS A 49 8.59 27.04 -11.31
N LYS A 50 7.25 26.93 -11.25
CA LYS A 50 6.32 27.95 -11.78
C LYS A 50 6.54 29.32 -11.13
N VAL A 51 6.69 29.37 -9.80
CA VAL A 51 6.95 30.62 -9.05
C VAL A 51 8.31 31.25 -9.40
N LYS A 52 9.35 30.43 -9.62
CA LYS A 52 10.68 30.94 -9.99
C LYS A 52 10.74 31.41 -11.43
N LEU A 53 10.04 30.72 -12.34
CA LEU A 53 9.83 31.17 -13.71
C LEU A 53 9.15 32.54 -13.77
N SER A 54 8.09 32.76 -12.98
CA SER A 54 7.41 34.06 -12.93
C SER A 54 8.26 35.20 -12.36
N LYS A 55 9.32 34.88 -11.60
CA LYS A 55 10.27 35.86 -11.04
C LYS A 55 11.52 36.09 -11.91
N GLY A 56 11.68 35.35 -13.01
CA GLY A 56 12.86 35.46 -13.88
C GLY A 56 14.14 34.86 -13.29
N GLU A 57 14.06 34.06 -12.22
CA GLU A 57 15.22 33.47 -11.53
C GLU A 57 15.69 32.18 -12.22
N ILE A 58 16.32 32.30 -13.40
CA ILE A 58 16.71 31.15 -14.24
C ILE A 58 17.72 30.22 -13.56
N SER A 59 18.63 30.76 -12.73
CA SER A 59 19.64 29.96 -12.02
C SER A 59 19.01 28.95 -11.07
N ALA A 60 17.99 29.36 -10.31
CA ALA A 60 17.29 28.50 -9.35
C ALA A 60 16.47 27.39 -10.03
N ILE A 61 16.08 27.56 -11.30
CA ILE A 61 15.34 26.55 -12.05
C ILE A 61 16.20 25.31 -12.29
N LYS A 62 17.50 25.48 -12.56
CA LYS A 62 18.41 24.35 -12.77
C LYS A 62 18.46 23.44 -11.54
N ASP A 63 18.51 24.02 -10.34
CA ASP A 63 18.52 23.26 -9.08
C ASP A 63 17.18 22.55 -8.81
N ILE A 64 16.06 23.10 -9.30
CA ILE A 64 14.76 22.44 -9.21
C ILE A 64 14.66 21.30 -10.22
N ASP A 65 15.17 21.50 -11.43
CA ASP A 65 15.17 20.48 -12.49
C ASP A 65 16.05 19.29 -12.12
N THR A 66 17.20 19.51 -11.47
CA THR A 66 18.02 18.41 -10.93
C THR A 66 17.26 17.62 -9.86
N LYS A 67 16.57 18.30 -8.93
CA LYS A 67 15.75 17.64 -7.90
C LYS A 67 14.57 16.87 -8.50
N LEU A 68 13.88 17.43 -9.50
CA LEU A 68 12.81 16.74 -10.22
C LEU A 68 13.33 15.51 -10.98
N ALA A 69 14.51 15.62 -11.60
CA ALA A 69 15.19 14.50 -12.23
C ALA A 69 15.60 13.43 -11.21
N ASP A 70 16.09 13.82 -10.04
CA ASP A 70 16.42 12.89 -8.96
C ASP A 70 15.19 12.13 -8.47
N LEU A 71 14.07 12.80 -8.23
CA LEU A 71 12.81 12.17 -7.84
C LEU A 71 12.27 11.20 -8.90
N SER A 72 12.62 11.38 -10.17
CA SER A 72 12.23 10.46 -11.25
C SER A 72 13.06 9.18 -11.29
N LYS A 73 14.22 9.14 -10.60
CA LYS A 73 15.08 7.95 -10.55
C LYS A 73 14.39 6.82 -9.78
N ASP A 74 14.63 5.60 -10.25
CA ASP A 74 14.03 4.37 -9.74
C ASP A 74 14.17 4.17 -8.21
N LYS A 75 15.27 4.68 -7.65
CA LYS A 75 15.53 4.67 -6.19
C LYS A 75 14.42 5.31 -5.36
N PHE A 76 13.68 6.27 -5.90
CA PHE A 76 12.58 6.93 -5.22
C PHE A 76 11.22 6.31 -5.56
N GLN A 77 11.13 5.53 -6.64
CA GLN A 77 9.89 4.88 -7.06
C GLN A 77 9.62 3.59 -6.28
N HIS A 78 10.69 2.93 -5.80
CA HIS A 78 10.59 1.67 -5.10
C HIS A 78 11.06 1.80 -3.65
N GLN A 79 10.11 1.85 -2.73
CA GLN A 79 10.41 1.64 -1.32
C GLN A 79 10.91 0.21 -1.09
N ALA A 80 11.99 0.08 -0.34
CA ALA A 80 12.52 -1.21 0.08
C ALA A 80 11.43 -1.98 0.83
N GLU A 81 11.15 -3.20 0.38
CA GLU A 81 10.22 -4.09 1.07
C GLU A 81 10.76 -4.45 2.45
N LEU A 82 9.90 -4.39 3.46
CA LEU A 82 10.19 -5.00 4.74
C LEU A 82 10.36 -6.51 4.51
N GLN A 83 11.56 -6.99 4.81
CA GLN A 83 11.87 -8.42 4.80
C GLN A 83 11.78 -9.01 6.21
N ASN A 84 11.93 -8.17 7.23
CA ASN A 84 12.03 -8.61 8.61
C ASN A 84 10.63 -8.87 9.21
N LYS A 85 10.38 -10.13 9.55
CA LYS A 85 9.14 -10.60 10.18
C LYS A 85 9.15 -10.46 11.71
N ASN A 86 10.30 -10.19 12.32
CA ASN A 86 10.49 -10.31 13.76
C ASN A 86 9.61 -9.31 14.53
N SER A 87 9.43 -8.09 14.02
CA SER A 87 8.55 -7.09 14.64
C SER A 87 7.07 -7.52 14.66
N LEU A 88 6.66 -8.37 13.71
CA LEU A 88 5.30 -8.87 13.58
C LEU A 88 5.09 -10.15 14.42
N ASN A 89 6.15 -10.88 14.75
CA ASN A 89 6.05 -12.09 15.58
C ASN A 89 5.47 -11.79 16.96
N GLY A 90 5.85 -10.65 17.58
CA GLY A 90 5.30 -10.23 18.88
C GLY A 90 3.78 -10.03 18.86
N ILE A 91 3.21 -9.63 17.72
CA ILE A 91 1.75 -9.55 17.55
C ILE A 91 1.17 -10.96 17.63
N THR A 92 1.78 -11.95 16.95
CA THR A 92 1.26 -13.32 16.87
C THR A 92 1.53 -14.17 18.12
N GLU A 93 2.58 -13.85 18.86
CA GLU A 93 2.97 -14.53 20.10
C GLU A 93 2.08 -14.08 21.27
N ASN A 94 1.67 -12.80 21.29
CA ASN A 94 0.82 -12.26 22.36
C ASN A 94 -0.67 -12.59 22.22
N ILE A 95 -1.14 -13.15 21.09
CA ILE A 95 -2.56 -13.48 20.88
C ILE A 95 -3.01 -14.65 21.78
N THR A 96 -2.08 -15.44 22.32
CA THR A 96 -2.42 -16.55 23.20
C THR A 96 -2.72 -16.07 24.61
N ASN A 97 -3.92 -15.52 24.82
CA ASN A 97 -4.46 -15.35 26.17
C ASN A 97 -4.49 -16.72 26.86
N GLU A 98 -3.64 -16.93 27.88
CA GLU A 98 -3.44 -18.25 28.54
C GLU A 98 -4.76 -18.91 28.95
N LYS A 99 -5.77 -18.12 29.31
CA LYS A 99 -7.06 -18.55 29.85
C LYS A 99 -8.05 -19.20 28.86
N LEU A 100 -7.87 -19.07 27.53
CA LEU A 100 -8.80 -19.70 26.57
C LEU A 100 -8.43 -21.18 26.30
N PRO A 101 -9.44 -22.06 26.06
CA PRO A 101 -9.16 -23.43 25.66
C PRO A 101 -8.39 -23.48 24.32
N HIS A 102 -7.54 -24.50 24.15
CA HIS A 102 -6.62 -24.60 23.02
C HIS A 102 -7.32 -24.56 21.65
N GLU A 103 -8.45 -25.26 21.53
CA GLU A 103 -9.24 -25.30 20.29
C GLU A 103 -9.80 -23.92 19.91
N TYR A 104 -10.27 -23.15 20.90
CA TYR A 104 -10.73 -21.77 20.67
C TYR A 104 -9.59 -20.87 20.19
N LYS A 105 -8.37 -21.04 20.72
CA LYS A 105 -7.19 -20.28 20.27
C LYS A 105 -6.85 -20.58 18.81
N LEU A 106 -6.83 -21.86 18.43
CA LEU A 106 -6.55 -22.28 17.06
C LEU A 106 -7.63 -21.77 16.09
N ASN A 107 -8.90 -21.92 16.46
CA ASN A 107 -10.01 -21.42 15.65
C ASN A 107 -9.95 -19.90 15.48
N ASN A 108 -9.69 -19.16 16.57
CA ASN A 108 -9.56 -17.71 16.51
C ASN A 108 -8.41 -17.26 15.60
N LEU A 109 -7.22 -17.86 15.74
CA LEU A 109 -6.08 -17.54 14.88
C LEU A 109 -6.34 -17.90 13.41
N ASN A 110 -7.00 -19.02 13.15
CA ASN A 110 -7.41 -19.38 11.81
C ASN A 110 -8.43 -18.36 11.24
N ASN A 111 -9.39 -17.90 12.04
CA ASN A 111 -10.34 -16.86 11.64
C ASN A 111 -9.63 -15.54 11.33
N VAL A 112 -8.64 -15.13 12.15
CA VAL A 112 -7.81 -13.95 11.89
C VAL A 112 -7.03 -14.09 10.59
N HIS A 113 -6.39 -15.25 10.37
CA HIS A 113 -5.68 -15.52 9.12
C HIS A 113 -6.59 -15.39 7.89
N GLN A 114 -7.78 -16.02 7.95
CA GLN A 114 -8.75 -15.97 6.86
C GLN A 114 -9.30 -14.56 6.66
N TYR A 115 -9.56 -13.82 7.75
CA TYR A 115 -9.99 -12.43 7.68
C TYR A 115 -8.96 -11.56 6.95
N LEU A 116 -7.68 -11.63 7.32
CA LEU A 116 -6.62 -10.86 6.68
C LEU A 116 -6.50 -11.18 5.19
N LYS A 117 -6.57 -12.46 4.83
CA LYS A 117 -6.55 -12.90 3.43
C LYS A 117 -7.75 -12.36 2.65
N ASN A 118 -8.96 -12.54 3.19
CA ASN A 118 -10.20 -12.11 2.56
C ASN A 118 -10.28 -10.59 2.43
N GLN A 119 -9.77 -9.84 3.41
CA GLN A 119 -9.75 -8.38 3.38
C GLN A 119 -8.89 -7.85 2.24
N ARG A 120 -7.74 -8.48 1.97
CA ARG A 120 -6.91 -8.14 0.80
C ARG A 120 -7.65 -8.43 -0.50
N GLU A 121 -8.19 -9.63 -0.66
CA GLU A 121 -8.95 -10.02 -1.86
C GLU A 121 -10.15 -9.09 -2.08
N TYR A 122 -10.87 -8.75 -1.02
CA TYR A 122 -11.96 -7.78 -1.04
C TYR A 122 -11.50 -6.40 -1.53
N PHE A 123 -10.40 -5.87 -0.98
CA PHE A 123 -9.87 -4.58 -1.39
C PHE A 123 -9.40 -4.55 -2.85
N GLU A 124 -8.77 -5.64 -3.31
CA GLU A 124 -8.38 -5.81 -4.71
C GLU A 124 -9.60 -5.82 -5.64
N LEU A 125 -10.65 -6.58 -5.29
CA LEU A 125 -11.90 -6.62 -6.04
C LEU A 125 -12.59 -5.24 -6.05
N LEU A 126 -12.65 -4.58 -4.90
CA LEU A 126 -13.26 -3.26 -4.77
C LEU A 126 -12.55 -2.24 -5.67
N THR A 127 -11.22 -2.25 -5.69
CA THR A 127 -10.40 -1.38 -6.56
C THR A 127 -10.58 -1.71 -8.04
N ARG A 128 -10.71 -3.00 -8.40
CA ARG A 128 -10.91 -3.43 -9.79
C ARG A 128 -12.26 -3.00 -10.35
N TYR A 129 -13.33 -3.18 -9.58
CA TYR A 129 -14.68 -2.84 -10.02
C TYR A 129 -15.03 -1.37 -9.81
N ASN A 130 -14.33 -0.66 -8.90
CA ASN A 130 -14.49 0.78 -8.67
C ASN A 130 -13.15 1.50 -8.82
N PRO A 131 -12.58 1.62 -10.03
CA PRO A 131 -11.26 2.23 -10.23
C PRO A 131 -11.22 3.69 -9.75
N GLY A 132 -12.36 4.38 -9.73
CA GLY A 132 -12.48 5.74 -9.20
C GLY A 132 -12.25 5.87 -7.70
N LEU A 133 -12.28 4.77 -6.93
CA LEU A 133 -12.13 4.80 -5.47
C LEU A 133 -10.74 5.26 -5.01
N LEU A 134 -9.69 4.90 -5.78
CA LEU A 134 -8.30 5.25 -5.47
C LEU A 134 -7.74 6.35 -6.38
N MET A 135 -8.56 6.89 -7.27
CA MET A 135 -8.12 7.94 -8.18
C MET A 135 -8.01 9.27 -7.44
N SER A 136 -6.98 10.06 -7.78
CA SER A 136 -6.91 11.43 -7.34
C SER A 136 -8.10 12.22 -7.90
N GLN A 137 -8.51 13.29 -7.22
CA GLN A 137 -9.58 14.16 -7.73
C GLN A 137 -9.24 14.72 -9.11
N ALA A 138 -7.95 15.03 -9.35
CA ALA A 138 -7.46 15.50 -10.65
C ALA A 138 -7.67 14.44 -11.75
N ASP A 139 -7.31 13.18 -11.49
CA ASP A 139 -7.52 12.10 -12.46
C ASP A 139 -9.01 11.84 -12.70
N ASN A 140 -9.84 11.93 -11.65
CA ASN A 140 -11.28 11.73 -11.76
C ASN A 140 -11.93 12.83 -12.63
N VAL A 141 -11.56 14.09 -12.40
CA VAL A 141 -11.99 15.23 -13.24
C VAL A 141 -11.49 15.05 -14.67
N SER A 142 -10.23 14.68 -14.89
CA SER A 142 -9.66 14.44 -16.22
C SER A 142 -10.39 13.32 -16.98
N LYS A 143 -10.60 12.15 -16.35
CA LYS A 143 -11.34 11.05 -16.99
C LYS A 143 -12.79 11.42 -17.26
N THR A 144 -13.43 12.16 -16.36
CA THR A 144 -14.82 12.61 -16.55
C THR A 144 -14.91 13.60 -17.70
N ALA A 145 -13.99 14.57 -17.79
CA ALA A 145 -13.89 15.51 -18.90
C ALA A 145 -13.68 14.78 -20.23
N ASN A 146 -12.72 13.84 -20.29
CA ASN A 146 -12.45 13.04 -21.48
C ASN A 146 -13.68 12.22 -21.93
N LYS A 147 -14.46 11.70 -20.98
CA LYS A 147 -15.71 10.96 -21.28
C LYS A 147 -16.77 11.84 -21.95
N VAL A 148 -16.78 13.14 -21.68
CA VAL A 148 -17.71 14.12 -22.27
C VAL A 148 -17.08 14.93 -23.41
N GLY A 149 -15.87 14.59 -23.86
CA GLY A 149 -15.17 15.30 -24.93
C GLY A 149 -14.62 16.66 -24.52
N LEU A 150 -14.40 16.91 -23.22
CA LEU A 150 -13.75 18.10 -22.69
C LEU A 150 -12.29 17.77 -22.32
N GLU A 151 -11.38 18.72 -22.55
CA GLU A 151 -9.98 18.63 -22.11
C GLU A 151 -9.78 19.46 -20.84
N VAL A 152 -9.09 18.90 -19.85
CA VAL A 152 -8.72 19.63 -18.62
C VAL A 152 -7.36 20.30 -18.82
N PRO A 153 -7.24 21.62 -18.63
CA PRO A 153 -5.95 22.31 -18.69
C PRO A 153 -4.99 21.81 -17.60
N ASN A 154 -3.71 21.61 -17.96
CA ASN A 154 -2.62 21.20 -17.05
C ASN A 154 -2.03 22.35 -16.22
#